data_AF-A0A8T5S2G5-F1
#
_entry.id   AF-A0A8T5S2G5-F1
#
_cell.length_a   1.000
_cell.length_b   1.000
_cell.length_c   1.000
_cell.angle_alpha   90.00
_cell.angle_beta   90.00
_cell.angle_gamma   90.00
#
_symmetry.space_group_name_H-M   'P 1'
#
loop_
_entity.id
_entity.type
_entity.pdbx_description
1 polymer ?
#
loop_
_entity_poly.entity_id
_entity_poly.type
_entity_poly.pdbx_seq_one_letter_code
_entity_poly.pdbx_strand_id
1 'polypeptide(L)'
;MIQTNKDELLIGLIGDTHIPSRVAEIPKNIIDDFKERKIDYLIHLGDFDITSVYQNLQKTFGKDKIIAIQGNMDNRKLKQTLPKTLDLELYE
;
A
#
# COMPACT_ATOMS: atom_id res chain seq x y z
N MET A 1 -11.14 8.42 1.57
CA MET A 1 -12.42 7.69 1.56
C MET A 1 -12.38 6.67 0.45
N ILE A 2 -12.68 5.42 0.77
CA ILE A 2 -12.90 4.39 -0.24
C ILE A 2 -14.21 4.75 -0.97
N GLN A 3 -14.17 4.83 -2.29
CA GLN A 3 -15.32 5.14 -3.13
C GLN A 3 -15.53 3.95 -4.06
N THR A 4 -16.58 3.17 -3.80
CA THR A 4 -16.89 1.96 -4.56
C THR A 4 -18.39 1.86 -4.80
N ASN A 5 -18.76 1.27 -5.92
CA ASN A 5 -20.14 0.86 -6.24
C ASN A 5 -20.34 -0.65 -6.09
N LYS A 6 -19.37 -1.35 -5.49
CA LYS A 6 -19.44 -2.79 -5.22
C LYS A 6 -20.07 -3.07 -3.87
N ASP A 7 -20.85 -4.13 -3.81
CA ASP A 7 -21.43 -4.67 -2.57
C ASP A 7 -20.38 -5.30 -1.65
N GLU A 8 -19.26 -5.77 -2.22
CA GLU A 8 -18.14 -6.36 -1.51
C GLU A 8 -16.81 -5.74 -1.95
N LEU A 9 -15.89 -5.60 -1.00
CA LEU A 9 -14.54 -5.13 -1.23
C LEU A 9 -13.52 -6.21 -0.90
N LEU A 10 -12.59 -6.44 -1.81
CA LEU A 10 -11.42 -7.26 -1.52
C LEU A 10 -10.19 -6.36 -1.34
N ILE A 11 -9.66 -6.33 -0.12
CA ILE A 11 -8.53 -5.47 0.26
C ILE A 11 -7.27 -6.33 0.39
N GLY A 12 -6.23 -5.98 -0.35
CA GLY A 12 -4.87 -6.46 -0.10
C GLY A 12 -4.27 -5.65 1.06
N LEU A 13 -3.70 -6.32 2.05
CA LEU A 13 -3.06 -5.68 3.20
C LEU A 13 -1.63 -6.18 3.36
N ILE A 14 -0.67 -5.26 3.33
CA ILE A 14 0.75 -5.53 3.58
C ILE A 14 1.35 -4.42 4.45
N GLY A 15 2.58 -4.60 4.93
CA GLY A 15 3.28 -3.63 5.77
C GLY A 15 4.69 -4.10 6.07
N ASP A 16 5.48 -3.27 6.76
CA ASP A 16 6.82 -3.64 7.24
C ASP A 16 7.72 -4.21 6.13
N THR A 17 7.58 -3.74 4.89
CA THR A 17 8.33 -4.30 3.76
C THR A 17 9.82 -4.03 3.87
N HIS A 18 10.23 -2.89 4.45
CA HIS A 18 11.62 -2.52 4.71
C HIS A 18 12.53 -2.72 3.48
N ILE A 19 12.11 -2.19 2.33
CA ILE A 19 12.86 -2.33 1.08
C ILE A 19 13.70 -1.08 0.84
N PRO A 20 15.04 -1.16 0.75
CA PRO A 20 15.82 -2.36 0.56
C PRO A 20 16.51 -2.91 1.82
N SER A 21 16.31 -2.33 3.01
CA SER A 21 17.13 -2.67 4.19
C SER A 21 17.02 -4.13 4.64
N ARG A 22 15.87 -4.79 4.47
CA ARG A 22 15.65 -6.19 4.87
C ARG A 22 15.47 -7.13 3.68
N VAL A 23 14.78 -6.68 2.64
CA VAL A 23 14.55 -7.46 1.42
C VAL A 23 14.70 -6.57 0.20
N ALA A 24 15.12 -7.16 -0.93
CA ALA A 24 15.35 -6.38 -2.16
C ALA A 24 14.05 -5.92 -2.83
N GLU A 25 12.98 -6.70 -2.67
CA GLU A 25 11.67 -6.45 -3.27
C GLU A 25 10.56 -7.23 -2.54
N ILE A 26 9.31 -6.85 -2.80
CA ILE A 26 8.15 -7.64 -2.34
C ILE A 26 8.13 -8.94 -3.15
N PRO A 27 8.03 -10.12 -2.50
CA PRO A 27 7.97 -11.40 -3.19
C PRO A 27 6.93 -11.40 -4.32
N LYS A 28 7.36 -11.83 -5.52
CA LYS A 28 6.54 -11.78 -6.74
C LYS A 28 5.21 -12.52 -6.59
N ASN A 29 5.20 -13.64 -5.88
CA ASN A 29 3.99 -14.42 -5.63
C ASN A 29 2.91 -13.63 -4.85
N ILE A 30 3.28 -12.70 -3.98
CA ILE A 30 2.32 -11.83 -3.28
C ILE A 30 1.69 -10.83 -4.25
N ILE A 31 2.53 -10.22 -5.10
CA ILE A 31 2.07 -9.26 -6.12
C ILE A 31 1.17 -9.95 -7.14
N ASP A 32 1.51 -11.17 -7.55
CA ASP A 32 0.71 -11.96 -8.48
C ASP A 32 -0.62 -12.38 -7.85
N ASP A 33 -0.64 -12.86 -6.60
CA ASP A 33 -1.88 -13.21 -5.90
C ASP A 33 -2.84 -12.01 -5.83
N PHE A 34 -2.35 -10.81 -5.48
CA PHE A 34 -3.18 -9.62 -5.45
C PHE A 34 -3.77 -9.24 -6.81
N LYS A 35 -3.00 -9.44 -7.90
CA LYS A 35 -3.48 -9.21 -9.27
C LYS A 35 -4.51 -10.26 -9.67
N GLU A 36 -4.25 -11.54 -9.39
CA GLU A 36 -5.12 -12.66 -9.74
C GLU A 36 -6.46 -12.57 -9.02
N ARG A 37 -6.44 -12.24 -7.73
CA ARG A 37 -7.64 -12.03 -6.91
C ARG A 37 -8.36 -10.72 -7.21
N LYS A 38 -7.76 -9.84 -8.03
CA LYS A 38 -8.32 -8.54 -8.47
C LYS A 38 -8.75 -7.66 -7.28
N ILE A 39 -7.83 -7.44 -6.35
CA ILE A 39 -8.07 -6.56 -5.19
C ILE A 39 -8.55 -5.16 -5.63
N ASP A 40 -9.43 -4.58 -4.84
CA ASP A 40 -9.99 -3.25 -5.05
C ASP A 40 -9.03 -2.16 -4.56
N TYR A 41 -8.44 -2.41 -3.39
CA TYR A 41 -7.48 -1.51 -2.75
C TYR A 41 -6.30 -2.31 -2.20
N LEU A 42 -5.12 -1.68 -2.22
CA LEU A 42 -3.95 -2.16 -1.51
C LEU A 42 -3.66 -1.20 -0.37
N ILE A 43 -3.76 -1.68 0.87
CA ILE A 43 -3.36 -0.96 2.07
C ILE A 43 -1.94 -1.38 2.44
N HIS A 44 -1.05 -0.39 2.64
CA HIS A 44 0.29 -0.61 3.18
C HIS A 44 0.47 0.11 4.51
N LEU A 45 0.81 -0.63 5.57
CA LEU A 45 0.90 -0.13 6.95
C LEU A 45 2.19 0.66 7.27
N GLY A 46 2.86 1.20 6.25
CA GLY A 46 4.15 1.90 6.40
C GLY A 46 5.38 0.99 6.42
N ASP A 47 6.54 1.60 6.66
CA ASP A 47 7.89 1.01 6.61
C ASP A 47 8.24 0.45 5.23
N PHE A 48 8.13 1.32 4.23
CA PHE A 48 8.64 1.10 2.88
C PHE A 48 10.14 1.31 2.77
N ASP A 49 10.77 2.02 3.73
CA ASP A 49 12.13 2.57 3.67
C ASP A 49 12.29 3.70 2.64
N ILE A 50 12.20 3.37 1.34
CA ILE A 50 12.45 4.32 0.24
C ILE A 50 11.20 4.62 -0.58
N THR A 51 11.13 5.85 -1.08
CA THR A 51 9.97 6.35 -1.83
C THR A 51 9.69 5.58 -3.12
N SER A 52 10.71 4.97 -3.75
CA SER A 52 10.51 4.23 -5.00
C SER A 52 9.65 2.99 -4.82
N VAL A 53 9.64 2.37 -3.64
CA VAL A 53 8.81 1.18 -3.34
C VAL A 53 7.33 1.55 -3.39
N TYR A 54 6.95 2.63 -2.68
CA TYR A 54 5.60 3.20 -2.74
C TYR A 54 5.21 3.58 -4.18
N GLN A 55 6.11 4.25 -4.91
CA GLN A 55 5.85 4.62 -6.31
C GLN A 55 5.69 3.40 -7.23
N ASN A 56 6.43 2.32 -6.99
CA ASN A 56 6.32 1.08 -7.75
C ASN A 56 4.98 0.39 -7.48
N LEU A 57 4.50 0.39 -6.24
CA LEU A 57 3.15 -0.10 -5.93
C LEU A 57 2.07 0.72 -6.63
N GLN A 58 2.18 2.06 -6.62
CA GLN A 58 1.26 2.94 -7.36
C GLN A 58 1.27 2.67 -8.87
N LYS A 59 2.44 2.43 -9.47
CA LYS A 59 2.53 2.04 -10.89
C LYS A 59 1.93 0.66 -11.15
N THR A 60 2.03 -0.26 -10.20
CA THR A 60 1.60 -1.65 -10.35
C THR A 60 0.08 -1.80 -10.23
N PHE A 61 -0.53 -1.18 -9.22
CA PHE A 61 -1.96 -1.34 -8.92
C PHE A 61 -2.80 -0.12 -9.31
N GLY A 62 -2.18 1.03 -9.56
CA GLY A 62 -2.84 2.30 -9.81
C GLY A 62 -2.80 3.20 -8.59
N LYS A 63 -2.49 4.49 -8.81
CA LYS A 63 -2.30 5.48 -7.73
C LYS A 63 -3.49 5.60 -6.79
N ASP A 64 -4.70 5.56 -7.34
CA ASP A 64 -5.95 5.78 -6.59
C ASP A 64 -6.39 4.54 -5.78
N LYS A 65 -5.74 3.39 -6.00
CA LYS A 65 -5.99 2.15 -5.26
C LYS A 65 -5.05 1.92 -4.09
N ILE A 66 -3.93 2.65 -4.04
CA ILE A 66 -2.96 2.50 -2.94
C ILE A 66 -3.34 3.43 -1.80
N ILE A 67 -3.54 2.82 -0.63
CA ILE A 67 -3.74 3.53 0.63
C ILE A 67 -2.53 3.21 1.51
N ALA A 68 -1.85 4.23 2.01
CA ALA A 68 -0.65 4.03 2.80
C ALA A 68 -0.51 5.07 3.90
N ILE A 69 0.10 4.65 5.01
CA ILE A 69 0.56 5.51 6.09
C ILE A 69 2.09 5.50 6.14
N GLN A 70 2.69 6.49 6.79
CA GLN A 70 4.13 6.50 7.05
C GLN A 70 4.51 5.54 8.18
N GLY A 71 5.60 4.81 8.01
CA GLY A 71 6.29 4.06 9.06
C GLY A 71 7.46 4.83 9.69
N ASN A 72 8.05 4.28 10.74
CA ASN A 72 9.16 4.92 11.45
C ASN A 72 10.46 4.90 10.64
N MET A 73 10.68 3.86 9.83
CA MET A 73 11.86 3.68 8.99
C MET A 73 11.79 4.47 7.67
N ASP A 74 10.61 4.97 7.31
CA ASP A 74 10.40 5.72 6.08
C ASP A 74 11.26 6.98 5.97
N ASN A 75 11.77 7.22 4.77
CA ASN A 75 12.54 8.41 4.46
C ASN A 75 11.71 9.70 4.59
N ARG A 76 12.41 10.84 4.61
CA ARG A 76 11.80 12.17 4.77
C ARG A 76 10.69 12.45 3.74
N LYS A 77 10.86 11.98 2.50
CA LYS A 77 9.91 12.25 1.41
C LYS A 77 8.60 11.48 1.63
N LEU A 78 8.67 10.22 2.09
CA LEU A 78 7.49 9.44 2.46
C LEU A 78 6.76 10.06 3.65
N LYS A 79 7.48 10.45 4.70
CA LYS A 79 6.90 11.13 5.88
C LYS A 79 6.25 12.49 5.56
N GLN A 80 6.66 13.15 4.47
CA GLN A 80 6.03 14.37 3.97
C GLN A 80 4.85 14.11 3.03
N THR A 81 4.77 12.92 2.44
CA THR A 81 3.76 12.56 1.43
C THR A 81 2.60 11.77 2.04
N LEU A 82 2.89 10.90 3.02
CA LEU A 82 1.93 9.99 3.63
C LEU A 82 1.49 10.49 5.01
N PRO A 83 0.23 10.28 5.39
CA PRO A 83 -0.27 10.64 6.71
C PRO A 83 0.28 9.69 7.79
N LYS A 84 0.31 10.17 9.05
CA LYS A 84 0.68 9.34 10.21
C LYS A 84 -0.36 8.29 10.56
N THR A 85 -1.62 8.69 10.42
CA THR A 85 -2.80 7.90 10.74
C THR A 85 -3.82 8.19 9.65
N LEU A 86 -4.58 7.17 9.27
CA LEU A 86 -5.68 7.30 8.33
C LEU A 86 -6.83 6.43 8.82
N ASP A 87 -7.95 7.06 9.13
CA ASP A 87 -9.18 6.37 9.47
C ASP A 87 -9.97 6.08 8.18
N LEU A 88 -10.50 4.86 8.07
CA LEU A 88 -11.29 4.40 6.94
C LEU A 88 -12.64 3.90 7.45
N GLU A 89 -13.71 4.46 6.89
CA GLU A 89 -15.07 3.97 7.06
C GLU A 89 -15.42 3.11 5.84
N LEU A 90 -15.89 1.88 6.08
CA LEU A 90 -16.16 0.86 5.05
C LEU A 90 -17.67 0.65 4.81
N TYR A 91 -18.51 1.45 5.46
CA TYR A 91 -19.96 1.38 5.45
C TYR A 91 -20.54 2.76 5.78
N GLU A 92 -21.79 3.00 5.40
CA GLU A 92 -22.69 3.89 6.16
C GLU A 92 -23.40 3.08 7.24
#